data_AF-A0A7W9LWL4-F1
#
_entry.id   AF-A0A7W9LWL4-F1
#
_cell.length_a   1.000
_cell.length_b   1.000
_cell.length_c   1.000
_cell.angle_alpha   90.00
_cell.angle_beta   90.00
_cell.angle_gamma   90.00
#
_symmetry.space_group_name_H-M   'P 1'
#
loop_
_entity.id
_entity.type
_entity.pdbx_description
1 polymer ?
#
loop_
_entity_poly.entity_id
_entity_poly.type
_entity_poly.pdbx_seq_one_letter_code
_entity_poly.pdbx_strand_id
1 'polypeptide(L)' 'MADRYQRFTASAPGGFLARRLGLPRPESLRRYHAGAPVTAGPVVLGARTAGGC' A
#
# COMPACT_ATOMS: atom_id res chain seq x y z
N MET A 1 -11.58 -3.57 -26.08
CA MET A 1 -10.25 -4.19 -25.86
C MET A 1 -10.12 -4.50 -24.38
N ALA A 2 -9.92 -5.77 -24.00
CA ALA A 2 -9.68 -6.12 -22.61
C ALA A 2 -8.20 -5.90 -22.30
N ASP A 3 -7.90 -4.92 -21.46
CA ASP A 3 -6.56 -4.68 -20.93
C ASP A 3 -5.97 -5.98 -20.37
N ARG A 4 -4.66 -6.18 -20.52
CA ARG A 4 -3.96 -7.40 -20.06
C ARG A 4 -4.22 -7.67 -18.57
N TYR A 5 -4.49 -6.62 -17.81
CA TYR A 5 -4.92 -6.66 -16.41
C TYR A 5 -6.32 -7.24 -16.21
N GLN A 6 -7.29 -6.93 -17.07
CA GLN A 6 -8.65 -7.49 -17.00
C GLN A 6 -8.64 -9.02 -17.14
N ARG A 7 -7.79 -9.54 -18.03
CA ARG A 7 -7.59 -10.99 -18.19
C ARG A 7 -6.90 -11.63 -16.98
N PHE A 8 -5.98 -10.90 -16.33
CA PHE A 8 -5.32 -11.37 -15.11
C PHE A 8 -6.30 -11.42 -13.93
N THR A 9 -7.09 -10.37 -13.70
CA THR A 9 -8.11 -10.34 -12.65
C THR A 9 -9.21 -11.37 -12.86
N ALA A 10 -9.52 -11.73 -14.11
CA ALA A 10 -10.47 -12.80 -14.44
C ALA A 10 -9.89 -14.23 -14.33
N SER A 11 -8.58 -14.39 -14.19
CA SER A 11 -7.93 -15.69 -13.98
C SER A 11 -8.05 -16.14 -12.52
N ALA A 12 -8.17 -17.44 -12.25
CA ALA A 12 -8.31 -17.98 -10.89
C ALA A 12 -7.26 -17.44 -9.88
N PRO A 13 -5.95 -17.39 -10.17
CA PRO A 13 -4.97 -16.81 -9.25
C PRO A 13 -5.06 -15.28 -9.15
N GLY A 14 -5.30 -14.56 -10.25
CA GLY A 14 -5.39 -13.09 -10.21
C GLY A 14 -6.69 -12.57 -9.61
N GLY A 15 -7.80 -13.31 -9.73
CA GLY A 15 -9.07 -13.03 -9.08
C GLY A 15 -9.02 -13.27 -7.57
N PHE A 16 -8.26 -14.27 -7.10
CA PHE A 16 -8.01 -14.47 -5.68
C PHE A 16 -7.22 -13.32 -5.06
N LEU A 17 -6.14 -12.87 -5.72
CA LEU A 17 -5.36 -11.72 -5.30
C LEU A 17 -6.20 -10.43 -5.30
N ALA A 18 -6.97 -10.19 -6.37
CA ALA A 18 -7.81 -9.01 -6.47
C ALA A 18 -8.98 -9.00 -5.47
N ARG A 19 -9.52 -10.16 -5.08
CA ARG A 19 -10.55 -10.26 -4.04
C ARG A 19 -10.02 -9.95 -2.64
N ARG A 20 -8.74 -10.25 -2.36
CA ARG A 20 -8.12 -10.04 -1.04
C ARG A 20 -7.47 -8.66 -0.88
N LEU A 21 -6.78 -8.18 -1.92
CA LEU A 21 -6.06 -6.89 -1.89
C LEU A 21 -6.82 -5.74 -2.57
N GLY A 22 -7.97 -6.03 -3.20
CA GLY A 22 -8.64 -5.09 -4.09
C GLY A 22 -8.04 -5.10 -5.49
N LEU A 23 -8.62 -4.32 -6.41
CA LEU A 23 -8.10 -4.18 -7.76
C LEU A 23 -6.66 -3.64 -7.73
N PRO A 24 -5.76 -4.16 -8.57
CA PRO A 24 -4.38 -3.71 -8.62
C PRO A 24 -4.33 -2.23 -9.04
N ARG A 25 -4.12 -1.34 -8.09
CA ARG A 25 -3.81 0.08 -8.28
C ARG A 25 -2.39 0.31 -7.78
N PRO A 26 -1.36 0.12 -8.64
CA PRO A 26 0.03 0.24 -8.21
C PRO A 26 0.33 1.70 -7.91
N GLU A 27 0.53 2.02 -6.63
CA GLU A 27 1.02 3.33 -6.21
C GLU A 27 2.53 3.43 -6.41
N SER A 28 2.99 4.62 -6.74
CA SER A 28 4.42 4.90 -6.90
C SER A 28 5.13 4.87 -5.54
N LEU A 29 5.99 3.87 -5.33
CA LEU A 29 6.70 3.72 -4.06
C LEU A 29 7.78 4.80 -3.91
N ARG A 30 7.75 5.52 -2.79
CA ARG A 30 8.78 6.53 -2.46
C ARG A 30 10.14 5.86 -2.37
N ARG A 31 11.10 6.35 -3.15
CA ARG A 31 12.51 5.93 -3.09
C ARG A 31 13.33 6.95 -2.30
N TYR A 32 14.47 6.49 -1.80
CA TYR A 32 15.44 7.37 -1.15
C TYR A 32 16.05 8.33 -2.17
N HIS A 33 16.11 9.61 -1.79
CA HIS A 33 16.82 10.66 -2.53
C HIS A 33 17.65 11.46 -1.54
N ALA A 34 18.94 11.69 -1.85
CA ALA A 34 19.81 12.51 -1.03
C ALA A 34 19.24 13.93 -0.93
N GLY A 35 19.14 14.47 0.29
CA GLY A 35 18.56 15.79 0.55
C GLY A 35 17.03 15.82 0.61
N ALA A 36 16.33 14.71 0.34
CA ALA A 36 14.88 14.66 0.53
C ALA A 36 14.52 14.65 2.02
N PRO A 37 13.39 15.28 2.42
CA PRO A 37 12.94 15.28 3.80
C PRO A 37 12.70 13.84 4.28
N VAL A 38 13.04 13.57 5.54
CA VAL A 38 12.98 12.22 6.14
C VAL A 38 11.55 11.65 6.05
N THR A 39 10.54 12.49 6.30
CA THR A 39 9.12 12.14 6.19
C THR A 39 8.45 12.95 5.10
N ALA A 40 7.52 12.31 4.38
CA ALA A 40 6.69 12.97 3.35
C ALA A 40 5.48 13.72 3.94
N GLY A 41 5.35 13.77 5.26
CA GLY A 41 4.23 14.40 5.95
C GLY A 41 4.39 14.40 7.48
N PRO A 42 3.36 14.88 8.20
CA PRO A 42 3.34 14.94 9.66
C PRO A 42 3.48 13.56 10.30
N VAL A 43 4.27 13.48 11.38
CA VAL A 43 4.44 12.24 12.17
C VAL A 43 3.54 12.31 13.39
N VAL A 44 2.64 11.34 13.53
CA VAL A 44 1.82 11.18 14.72
C VAL A 44 2.55 10.29 15.71
N LEU A 45 2.85 10.80 16.91
CA LEU A 45 3.46 10.04 17.98
C LEU A 45 2.37 9.57 18.96
N GLY A 46 2.30 8.26 19.19
CA GLY A 46 1.42 7.66 20.19
C GLY A 46 2.24 7.19 21.40
N ALA A 47 1.84 7.60 22.61
CA ALA A 47 2.38 7.08 23.85
C ALA A 47 1.30 6.28 24.58
N ARG A 48 1.65 5.10 25.07
CA ARG A 48 0.78 4.32 25.96
C ARG A 48 1.21 4.58 27.39
N THR A 49 0.33 5.17 28.20
CA THR A 49 0.58 5.28 29.63
C THR A 49 0.43 3.89 30.23
N ALA A 50 1.50 3.34 30.81
CA ALA A 50 1.37 2.17 31.67
C ALA A 50 0.66 2.65 32.95
N GLY A 51 -0.61 2.27 33.11
CA GLY A 51 -1.34 2.53 34.34
C GLY A 51 -0.78 1.68 35.47
N GLY A 52 -0.38 2.34 36.56
CA GLY A 52 -0.09 1.78 37.88
C GLY A 52 0.20 2.95 38.81
N CYS A 53 -0.35 3.05 40.02
CA CYS A 53 -1.04 2.07 40.87
C CYS A 53 -2.57 2.14 40.82
#